data_AF-A0A4Y2UGB4-F1
#
_entry.id   AF-A0A4Y2UGB4-F1
#
_cell.length_a   1.000
_cell.length_b   1.000
_cell.length_c   1.000
_cell.angle_alpha   90.00
_cell.angle_beta   90.00
_cell.angle_gamma   90.00
#
_symmetry.space_group_name_H-M   'P 1'
#
loop_
_entity.id
_entity.type
_entity.pdbx_description
1 polymer ?
#
loop_
_entity_poly.entity_id
_entity_poly.type
_entity_poly.pdbx_seq_one_letter_code
_entity_poly.pdbx_strand_id
1 'polypeptide(L)'
;MEEAAMRKKELAVECGDVDKNGIPLVTVIVDGSWAKRSYRTNYSSLSGASAIIGARTGKLLYLGMRNKYCSTCAWAVRLNIPPKQHKCFKNWSGNSTAMESDLIIEGFCRSLKMYGIKFNRVIGDGDSNVYKMILDARKNHLLRNFCNKLQELARSSKHRHVGLRKRIANNVLKLRTGITKAILYRKMSKDALPLKITNLRSDILNCPFHYFGDHTRCDEYFCKTKQDNSKNEVPVMKSSGLLYKMLEIFQVLSDCAKSLLCDVSTNRVENLNYLIAKFLGGKRINYSLKDAYNTRCNISAVHFNKSLPNNTFHKSLYKYSPSSHTKK
;
A
#
# COMPACT_ATOMS: atom_id res chain seq x y z
N MET A 1 13.17 8.12 13.34
CA MET A 1 12.19 7.01 13.25
C MET A 1 11.47 6.87 14.57
N GLU A 2 12.18 6.95 15.69
CA GLU A 2 11.62 7.03 17.04
C GLU A 2 10.51 8.09 17.20
N GLU A 3 10.73 9.35 16.81
CA GLU A 3 9.69 10.39 16.81
C GLU A 3 8.40 9.96 16.09
N ALA A 4 8.55 9.27 14.94
CA ALA A 4 7.41 8.78 14.17
C ALA A 4 6.69 7.60 14.86
N ALA A 5 7.44 6.78 15.61
CA ALA A 5 6.90 5.69 16.40
C ALA A 5 6.17 6.20 17.64
N MET A 6 6.72 7.21 18.33
CA MET A 6 6.07 7.88 19.47
C MET A 6 4.75 8.53 19.04
N ARG A 7 4.74 9.27 17.93
CA ARG A 7 3.49 9.81 17.39
C ARG A 7 2.45 8.73 17.06
N LYS A 8 2.89 7.54 16.62
CA LYS A 8 1.98 6.42 16.35
C LYS A 8 1.45 5.77 17.63
N LYS A 9 2.27 5.72 18.68
CA LYS A 9 1.87 5.27 20.01
C LYS A 9 0.77 6.17 20.57
N GLU A 10 0.95 7.48 20.54
CA GLU A 10 -0.08 8.46 20.94
C GLU A 10 -1.39 8.24 20.17
N LEU A 11 -1.31 8.21 18.84
CA LEU A 11 -2.49 8.04 17.98
C LEU A 11 -3.23 6.71 18.18
N ALA A 12 -2.53 5.66 18.60
CA ALA A 12 -3.14 4.36 18.89
C ALA A 12 -3.86 4.40 20.26
N VAL A 13 -3.26 5.04 21.26
CA VAL A 13 -3.89 5.25 22.57
C VAL A 13 -5.13 6.15 22.44
N GLU A 14 -5.04 7.26 21.70
CA GLU A 14 -6.17 8.16 21.40
C GLU A 14 -7.35 7.43 20.73
N CYS A 15 -7.08 6.38 19.94
CA CYS A 15 -8.11 5.60 19.26
C CYS A 15 -8.57 4.36 20.04
N GLY A 16 -8.01 4.09 21.22
CA GLY A 16 -8.28 2.88 21.97
C GLY A 16 -7.74 1.60 21.32
N ASP A 17 -6.82 1.72 20.35
CA ASP A 17 -6.17 0.61 19.67
C ASP A 17 -5.03 0.08 20.55
N VAL A 18 -5.37 -0.51 21.71
CA VAL A 18 -4.43 -1.10 22.67
C VAL A 18 -4.76 -2.58 22.91
N ASP A 19 -3.74 -3.38 23.23
CA ASP A 19 -3.96 -4.78 23.61
C ASP A 19 -4.44 -4.91 25.08
N LYS A 20 -4.69 -6.14 25.52
CA LYS A 20 -5.13 -6.45 26.89
C LYS A 20 -4.17 -5.93 27.98
N ASN A 21 -2.91 -5.67 27.62
CA ASN A 21 -1.86 -5.19 28.51
C ASN A 21 -1.61 -3.68 28.33
N GLY A 22 -2.47 -2.96 27.59
CA GLY A 22 -2.33 -1.54 27.31
C GLY A 22 -1.26 -1.20 26.25
N ILE A 23 -0.75 -2.18 25.51
CA ILE A 23 0.30 -1.95 24.51
C ILE A 23 -0.34 -1.42 23.21
N PRO A 24 0.14 -0.28 22.67
CA PRO A 24 -0.33 0.29 21.41
C PRO A 24 -0.24 -0.68 20.23
N LEU A 25 -1.35 -0.84 19.52
CA LEU A 25 -1.48 -1.65 18.32
C LEU A 25 -1.42 -0.76 17.06
N VAL A 26 -0.51 -1.08 16.15
CA VAL A 26 -0.21 -0.25 14.99
C VAL A 26 -0.38 -1.02 13.69
N THR A 27 -1.25 -0.51 12.80
CA THR A 27 -1.29 -0.95 11.40
C THR A 27 -0.09 -0.38 10.63
N VAL A 28 0.58 -1.25 9.87
CA VAL A 28 1.78 -0.94 9.09
C VAL A 28 1.65 -1.35 7.62
N ILE A 29 2.43 -0.68 6.78
CA ILE A 29 2.65 -0.98 5.37
C ILE A 29 4.09 -1.50 5.23
N VAL A 30 4.27 -2.61 4.54
CA VAL A 30 5.57 -3.28 4.33
C VAL A 30 5.78 -3.57 2.86
N ASP A 31 7.04 -3.48 2.43
CA ASP A 31 7.48 -3.90 1.09
C ASP A 31 9.02 -4.02 1.09
N GLY A 32 9.53 -4.79 0.15
CA GLY A 32 10.95 -5.02 -0.11
C GLY A 32 11.46 -4.24 -1.34
N SER A 33 12.74 -3.89 -1.33
CA SER A 33 13.44 -3.34 -2.49
C SER A 33 14.81 -3.97 -2.63
N TRP A 34 15.08 -4.50 -3.82
CA TRP A 34 16.34 -5.16 -4.14
C TRP A 34 17.30 -4.23 -4.88
N ALA A 35 18.60 -4.44 -4.68
CA ALA A 35 19.67 -3.70 -5.37
C ALA A 35 19.71 -3.97 -6.88
N LYS A 36 19.20 -5.12 -7.30
CA LYS A 36 19.13 -5.56 -8.70
C LYS A 36 17.66 -5.71 -9.10
N ARG A 37 17.31 -5.29 -10.32
CA ARG A 37 15.97 -5.53 -10.87
C ARG A 37 15.81 -7.01 -11.20
N SER A 38 14.76 -7.64 -10.71
CA SER A 38 14.33 -8.95 -11.18
C SER A 38 13.51 -8.75 -12.46
N TYR A 39 13.92 -9.42 -13.53
CA TYR A 39 12.99 -9.82 -14.59
C TYR A 39 12.52 -11.22 -14.19
N ARG A 40 11.26 -11.58 -14.43
CA ARG A 40 10.49 -12.73 -13.87
C ARG A 40 11.21 -14.10 -13.74
N THR A 41 12.39 -14.27 -14.32
CA THR A 41 13.25 -15.45 -14.32
C THR A 41 14.50 -15.36 -13.43
N ASN A 42 14.84 -14.21 -12.81
CA ASN A 42 16.10 -14.04 -12.09
C ASN A 42 15.99 -13.26 -10.77
N TYR A 43 15.97 -14.00 -9.65
CA TYR A 43 15.92 -13.48 -8.27
C TYR A 43 17.28 -13.57 -7.56
N SER A 44 18.34 -13.00 -8.16
CA SER A 44 19.74 -13.12 -7.71
C SER A 44 20.31 -11.88 -7.02
N SER A 45 19.48 -11.02 -6.43
CA SER A 45 20.01 -9.77 -5.86
C SER A 45 20.92 -10.03 -4.66
N LEU A 46 22.10 -9.41 -4.67
CA LEU A 46 23.10 -9.54 -3.60
C LEU A 46 22.68 -8.78 -2.33
N SER A 47 21.87 -7.74 -2.48
CA SER A 47 21.41 -6.92 -1.37
C SER A 47 19.94 -6.58 -1.51
N GLY A 48 19.23 -6.61 -0.39
CA GLY A 48 17.82 -6.25 -0.28
C GLY A 48 17.57 -5.42 0.96
N ALA A 49 16.55 -4.58 0.91
CA ALA A 49 16.09 -3.77 2.02
C ALA A 49 14.59 -3.91 2.16
N SER A 50 14.09 -3.87 3.38
CA SER A 50 12.65 -3.90 3.65
C SER A 50 12.28 -2.84 4.65
N ALA A 51 11.14 -2.22 4.39
CA ALA A 51 10.65 -1.09 5.14
C ALA A 51 9.34 -1.43 5.85
N ILE A 52 9.16 -0.87 7.05
CA ILE A 52 7.90 -0.88 7.78
C ILE A 52 7.49 0.58 7.99
N ILE A 53 6.34 0.95 7.43
CA ILE A 53 5.80 2.30 7.43
C ILE A 53 4.49 2.32 8.23
N GLY A 54 4.29 3.28 9.10
CA GLY A 54 3.02 3.44 9.81
C GLY A 54 1.91 3.83 8.84
N ALA A 55 0.85 3.02 8.73
CA ALA A 55 -0.19 3.23 7.72
C ALA A 55 -0.91 4.58 7.85
N ARG A 56 -1.12 5.05 9.09
CA ARG A 56 -1.82 6.32 9.40
C ARG A 56 -0.95 7.56 9.21
N THR A 57 0.32 7.52 9.64
CA THR A 57 1.24 8.67 9.55
C THR A 57 2.00 8.72 8.24
N GLY A 58 2.09 7.60 7.52
CA GLY A 58 2.91 7.46 6.33
C GLY A 58 4.41 7.58 6.58
N LYS A 59 4.86 7.53 7.85
CA LYS A 59 6.26 7.67 8.25
C LYS A 59 6.92 6.30 8.42
N LEU A 60 8.20 6.23 8.07
CA LEU A 60 9.04 5.05 8.21
C LEU A 60 9.35 4.79 9.69
N LEU A 61 9.05 3.57 10.14
CA LEU A 61 9.24 3.08 11.51
C LEU A 61 10.46 2.16 11.62
N TYR A 62 10.71 1.38 10.57
CA TYR A 62 11.84 0.46 10.50
C TYR A 62 12.33 0.33 9.05
N LEU A 63 13.64 0.25 8.88
CA LEU A 63 14.31 -0.11 7.63
C LEU A 63 15.46 -1.04 7.97
N GLY A 64 15.44 -2.23 7.38
CA GLY A 64 16.51 -3.20 7.54
C GLY A 64 17.11 -3.58 6.20
N MET A 65 18.35 -4.09 6.23
CA MET A 65 19.11 -4.49 5.04
C MET A 65 19.72 -5.88 5.22
N ARG A 66 19.66 -6.68 4.15
CA ARG A 66 20.35 -7.96 3.99
C ARG A 66 21.35 -7.88 2.86
N ASN A 67 22.58 -8.31 3.09
CA ASN A 67 23.65 -8.39 2.10
C ASN A 67 24.28 -9.78 2.10
N LYS A 68 24.43 -10.35 0.90
CA LYS A 68 25.05 -11.64 0.63
C LYS A 68 26.55 -11.55 0.39
N TYR A 69 27.04 -10.35 0.11
CA TYR A 69 28.38 -10.14 -0.39
C TYR A 69 29.13 -9.08 0.43
N CYS A 70 30.43 -9.33 0.63
CA CYS A 70 31.37 -8.35 1.13
C CYS A 70 32.67 -8.51 0.34
N SER A 71 33.10 -7.46 -0.35
CA SER A 71 34.28 -7.53 -1.23
C SER A 71 35.56 -7.80 -0.45
N THR A 72 35.67 -7.31 0.79
CA THR A 72 36.86 -7.54 1.62
C THR A 72 36.98 -9.02 2.00
N CYS A 73 35.87 -9.66 2.42
CA CYS A 73 35.83 -11.10 2.67
C CYS A 73 36.10 -11.90 1.40
N ALA A 74 35.45 -11.54 0.28
CA ALA A 74 35.61 -12.26 -0.98
C ALA A 74 37.05 -12.20 -1.51
N TRP A 75 37.73 -11.06 -1.36
CA TRP A 75 39.11 -10.90 -1.77
C TRP A 75 40.08 -11.72 -0.89
N ALA A 76 39.83 -11.77 0.41
CA ALA A 76 40.60 -12.58 1.35
C ALA A 76 40.51 -14.09 1.01
N VAL A 77 39.30 -14.59 0.74
CA VAL A 77 39.07 -15.96 0.27
C VAL A 77 39.80 -16.23 -1.04
N ARG A 78 39.71 -15.31 -2.01
CA ARG A 78 40.37 -15.48 -3.33
C ARG A 78 41.89 -15.58 -3.22
N LEU A 79 42.49 -14.90 -2.25
CA LEU A 79 43.94 -14.90 -2.04
C LEU A 79 44.41 -15.93 -1.01
N ASN A 80 43.50 -16.74 -0.43
CA ASN A 80 43.79 -17.66 0.67
C ASN A 80 44.50 -16.99 1.86
N ILE A 81 44.12 -15.75 2.17
CA ILE A 81 44.63 -14.99 3.32
C ILE A 81 43.51 -14.70 4.33
N PRO A 82 43.83 -14.52 5.62
CA PRO A 82 42.85 -14.07 6.59
C PRO A 82 42.31 -12.67 6.20
N PRO A 83 40.99 -12.43 6.35
CA PRO A 83 40.43 -11.13 6.02
C PRO A 83 40.97 -10.07 6.97
N LYS A 84 41.44 -8.95 6.39
CA LYS A 84 41.79 -7.75 7.17
C LYS A 84 40.62 -7.36 8.07
N GLN A 85 40.91 -6.87 9.28
CA GLN A 85 39.88 -6.38 10.19
C GLN A 85 39.05 -5.29 9.50
N HIS A 86 37.74 -5.51 9.41
CA HIS A 86 36.81 -4.57 8.78
C HIS A 86 35.39 -4.79 9.31
N LYS A 87 34.54 -3.78 9.15
CA LYS A 87 33.11 -3.92 9.36
C LYS A 87 32.51 -4.73 8.20
N CYS A 88 32.25 -6.00 8.45
CA CYS A 88 31.59 -6.87 7.47
C CYS A 88 30.10 -6.57 7.41
N PHE A 89 29.58 -6.35 6.21
CA PHE A 89 28.16 -6.10 5.98
C PHE A 89 27.41 -7.33 5.47
N LYS A 90 28.11 -8.43 5.19
CA LYS A 90 27.52 -9.72 4.81
C LYS A 90 26.80 -10.30 6.02
N ASN A 91 25.47 -10.37 5.95
CA ASN A 91 24.59 -10.81 7.03
C ASN A 91 23.43 -11.69 6.51
N TRP A 92 23.52 -12.18 5.27
CA TRP A 92 22.51 -13.04 4.66
C TRP A 92 23.18 -14.13 3.83
N SER A 93 22.75 -15.37 4.02
CA SER A 93 23.20 -16.54 3.24
C SER A 93 22.08 -17.15 2.39
N GLY A 94 20.81 -16.88 2.70
CA GLY A 94 19.65 -17.47 2.03
C GLY A 94 19.33 -16.90 0.65
N ASN A 95 18.14 -17.26 0.16
CA ASN A 95 17.60 -16.80 -1.11
C ASN A 95 17.25 -15.30 -1.05
N SER A 96 17.41 -14.59 -2.16
CA SER A 96 17.14 -13.14 -2.19
C SER A 96 15.66 -12.83 -2.00
N THR A 97 14.76 -13.74 -2.38
CA THR A 97 13.31 -13.63 -2.16
C THR A 97 12.94 -13.70 -0.67
N ALA A 98 13.70 -14.42 0.14
CA ALA A 98 13.43 -14.57 1.57
C ALA A 98 13.96 -13.41 2.43
N MET A 99 14.79 -12.52 1.87
CA MET A 99 15.28 -11.34 2.58
C MET A 99 14.15 -10.45 3.10
N GLU A 100 13.07 -10.32 2.32
CA GLU A 100 11.98 -9.42 2.68
C GLU A 100 11.25 -9.89 3.94
N SER A 101 10.80 -11.15 3.94
CA SER A 101 10.09 -11.72 5.08
C SER A 101 10.96 -11.73 6.33
N ASP A 102 12.24 -12.07 6.21
CA ASP A 102 13.18 -12.09 7.33
C ASP A 102 13.39 -10.69 7.94
N LEU A 103 13.54 -9.66 7.11
CA LEU A 103 13.67 -8.28 7.57
C LEU A 103 12.39 -7.75 8.21
N ILE A 104 11.22 -8.13 7.69
CA ILE A 104 9.93 -7.76 8.29
C ILE A 104 9.81 -8.41 9.67
N ILE A 105 10.12 -9.70 9.80
CA ILE A 105 10.12 -10.41 11.10
C ILE A 105 11.07 -9.73 12.09
N GLU A 106 12.29 -9.39 11.65
CA GLU A 106 13.24 -8.64 12.50
C GLU A 106 12.64 -7.33 12.99
N GLY A 107 12.02 -6.55 12.10
CA GLY A 107 11.36 -5.29 12.46
C GLY A 107 10.22 -5.47 13.45
N PHE A 108 9.44 -6.56 13.34
CA PHE A 108 8.34 -6.89 14.27
C PHE A 108 8.87 -7.27 15.65
N CYS A 109 9.89 -8.14 15.71
CA CYS A 109 10.49 -8.53 16.97
C CYS A 109 11.14 -7.33 17.70
N ARG A 110 11.67 -6.38 16.93
CA ARG A 110 12.32 -5.19 17.48
C ARG A 110 11.33 -4.09 17.87
N SER A 111 10.16 -3.99 17.26
CA SER A 111 9.23 -2.86 17.48
C SER A 111 8.82 -2.70 18.95
N LEU A 112 8.64 -3.81 19.66
CA LEU A 112 8.28 -3.78 21.07
C LEU A 112 9.44 -3.26 21.93
N LYS A 113 10.67 -3.74 21.68
CA LYS A 113 11.86 -3.31 22.44
C LYS A 113 12.27 -1.87 22.10
N MET A 114 12.15 -1.47 20.84
CA MET A 114 12.59 -0.15 20.37
C MET A 114 11.60 0.95 20.73
N TYR A 115 10.29 0.69 20.61
CA TYR A 115 9.28 1.75 20.67
C TYR A 115 8.09 1.42 21.58
N GLY A 116 8.03 0.21 22.16
CA GLY A 116 6.90 -0.22 22.97
C GLY A 116 5.59 -0.36 22.18
N ILE A 117 5.67 -0.71 20.88
CA ILE A 117 4.49 -0.88 20.02
C ILE A 117 4.44 -2.29 19.42
N LYS A 118 3.24 -2.80 19.19
CA LYS A 118 2.99 -4.06 18.47
C LYS A 118 2.36 -3.77 17.11
N PHE A 119 2.86 -4.43 16.08
CA PHE A 119 2.23 -4.39 14.76
C PHE A 119 1.11 -5.42 14.68
N ASN A 120 -0.13 -4.96 14.57
CA ASN A 120 -1.32 -5.85 14.60
C ASN A 120 -1.85 -6.19 13.22
N ARG A 121 -1.60 -5.31 12.23
CA ARG A 121 -2.10 -5.46 10.87
C ARG A 121 -1.05 -4.99 9.87
N VAL A 122 -0.87 -5.79 8.84
CA VAL A 122 0.15 -5.60 7.81
C VAL A 122 -0.52 -5.38 6.47
N ILE A 123 -0.01 -4.43 5.70
CA ILE A 123 -0.43 -4.12 4.33
C ILE A 123 0.83 -4.22 3.48
N GLY A 124 0.80 -4.92 2.37
CA GLY A 124 2.00 -5.19 1.57
C GLY A 124 1.60 -5.79 0.25
N ASP A 125 2.58 -6.03 -0.63
CA ASP A 125 2.27 -6.65 -1.91
C ASP A 125 2.03 -8.15 -1.74
N GLY A 126 1.00 -8.67 -2.41
CA GLY A 126 0.43 -10.00 -2.16
C GLY A 126 1.31 -11.19 -2.57
N ASP A 127 2.61 -10.96 -2.81
CA ASP A 127 3.58 -11.97 -3.24
C ASP A 127 4.12 -12.83 -2.08
N SER A 128 3.80 -12.45 -0.83
CA SER A 128 4.09 -13.27 0.34
C SER A 128 2.92 -14.23 0.62
N ASN A 129 3.21 -15.52 0.79
CA ASN A 129 2.26 -16.64 0.99
C ASN A 129 1.37 -16.56 2.26
N VAL A 130 1.18 -15.38 2.85
CA VAL A 130 0.41 -15.12 4.08
C VAL A 130 -0.96 -14.46 3.78
N TYR A 131 -1.28 -14.19 2.51
CA TYR A 131 -2.14 -13.06 2.13
C TYR A 131 -3.64 -13.30 1.88
N LYS A 132 -4.23 -14.46 2.22
CA LYS A 132 -5.62 -14.74 1.79
C LYS A 132 -6.72 -13.97 2.54
N MET A 133 -6.44 -13.38 3.70
CA MET A 133 -7.40 -12.52 4.43
C MET A 133 -7.11 -11.00 4.34
N ILE A 134 -5.98 -10.61 3.74
CA ILE A 134 -5.52 -9.20 3.69
C ILE A 134 -5.79 -8.56 2.32
N LEU A 135 -5.99 -9.37 1.27
CA LEU A 135 -6.30 -8.91 -0.09
C LEU A 135 -7.60 -8.10 -0.21
N ASP A 136 -8.53 -8.28 0.74
CA ASP A 136 -9.82 -7.57 0.79
C ASP A 136 -9.75 -6.18 1.47
N ALA A 137 -8.57 -5.72 1.88
CA ALA A 137 -8.42 -4.40 2.52
C ALA A 137 -7.95 -3.27 1.59
N ARG A 138 -7.48 -3.57 0.37
CA ARG A 138 -6.80 -2.57 -0.49
C ARG A 138 -7.81 -1.84 -1.40
N LYS A 139 -8.14 -0.57 -1.12
CA LYS A 139 -9.13 0.22 -1.89
C LYS A 139 -8.92 0.20 -3.42
N ASN A 140 -7.69 0.40 -3.91
CA ASN A 140 -7.41 0.40 -5.35
C ASN A 140 -7.62 -0.99 -5.98
N HIS A 141 -7.25 -2.04 -5.26
CA HIS A 141 -7.44 -3.42 -5.70
C HIS A 141 -8.92 -3.81 -5.66
N LEU A 142 -9.63 -3.46 -4.58
CA LEU A 142 -11.08 -3.65 -4.44
C LEU A 142 -11.85 -2.98 -5.58
N LEU A 143 -11.56 -1.71 -5.87
CA LEU A 143 -12.22 -0.99 -6.97
C LEU A 143 -11.85 -1.55 -8.35
N ARG A 144 -10.61 -2.04 -8.53
CA ARG A 144 -10.19 -2.70 -9.78
C ARG A 144 -10.90 -4.05 -9.95
N ASN A 145 -10.95 -4.88 -8.91
CA ASN A 145 -11.65 -6.16 -8.91
C ASN A 145 -13.15 -5.98 -9.13
N PHE A 146 -13.75 -4.98 -8.48
CA PHE A 146 -15.13 -4.58 -8.72
C PHE A 146 -15.38 -4.23 -10.19
N CYS A 147 -14.54 -3.40 -10.81
CA CYS A 147 -14.67 -3.08 -12.23
C CYS A 147 -14.51 -4.32 -13.12
N ASN A 148 -13.55 -5.20 -12.82
CA ASN A 148 -13.33 -6.43 -13.58
C ASN A 148 -14.56 -7.36 -13.52
N LYS A 149 -15.13 -7.58 -12.32
CA LYS A 149 -16.34 -8.41 -12.15
C LYS A 149 -17.54 -7.83 -12.89
N LEU A 150 -17.72 -6.51 -12.91
CA LEU A 150 -18.79 -5.87 -13.69
C LEU A 150 -18.57 -6.03 -15.21
N GLN A 151 -17.32 -5.96 -15.68
CA GLN A 151 -16.98 -6.20 -17.07
C GLN A 151 -17.21 -7.67 -17.46
N GLU A 152 -16.90 -8.62 -16.58
CA GLU A 152 -17.21 -10.05 -16.76
C GLU A 152 -18.72 -10.29 -16.85
N LEU A 153 -19.50 -9.68 -15.95
CA LEU A 153 -20.97 -9.74 -16.00
C LEU A 153 -21.52 -9.19 -17.32
N ALA A 154 -20.98 -8.07 -17.80
CA ALA A 154 -21.36 -7.49 -19.08
C ALA A 154 -20.95 -8.34 -20.30
N ARG A 155 -19.87 -9.14 -20.20
CA ARG A 155 -19.39 -10.02 -21.29
C ARG A 155 -20.02 -11.41 -21.27
N SER A 156 -20.57 -11.84 -20.14
CA SER A 156 -21.20 -13.16 -19.97
C SER A 156 -22.36 -13.40 -20.94
N SER A 157 -22.23 -14.41 -21.80
CA SER A 157 -23.27 -14.87 -22.73
C SER A 157 -24.48 -15.53 -22.05
N LYS A 158 -24.39 -15.82 -20.75
CA LYS A 158 -25.46 -16.48 -19.97
C LYS A 158 -26.73 -15.64 -19.88
N HIS A 159 -26.64 -14.31 -20.05
CA HIS A 159 -27.79 -13.41 -20.01
C HIS A 159 -28.11 -12.90 -21.42
N ARG A 160 -29.32 -13.21 -21.91
CA ARG A 160 -29.80 -12.91 -23.28
C ARG A 160 -30.10 -11.43 -23.54
N HIS A 161 -30.08 -10.57 -22.52
CA HIS A 161 -30.34 -9.12 -22.67
C HIS A 161 -29.09 -8.32 -23.07
N VAL A 162 -28.75 -8.36 -24.36
CA VAL A 162 -27.56 -7.69 -24.93
C VAL A 162 -27.55 -6.17 -24.67
N GLY A 163 -28.71 -5.51 -24.76
CA GLY A 163 -28.84 -4.07 -24.52
C GLY A 163 -28.45 -3.65 -23.10
N LEU A 164 -28.94 -4.37 -22.08
CA LEU A 164 -28.61 -4.10 -20.68
C LEU A 164 -27.13 -4.37 -20.37
N ARG A 165 -26.58 -5.45 -20.94
CA ARG A 165 -25.16 -5.78 -20.81
C ARG A 165 -24.24 -4.69 -21.37
N LYS A 166 -24.55 -4.13 -22.54
CA LYS A 166 -23.80 -2.99 -23.11
C LYS A 166 -23.87 -1.75 -22.19
N ARG A 167 -25.03 -1.48 -21.58
CA ARG A 167 -25.16 -0.36 -20.61
C ARG A 167 -24.32 -0.58 -19.36
N ILE A 168 -24.31 -1.79 -18.80
CA ILE A 168 -23.43 -2.12 -17.66
C ILE A 168 -21.98 -1.84 -18.03
N ALA A 169 -21.51 -2.33 -19.18
CA ALA A 169 -20.13 -2.10 -19.66
C ALA A 169 -19.80 -0.61 -19.77
N ASN A 170 -20.70 0.19 -20.33
CA ASN A 170 -20.51 1.63 -20.53
C ASN A 170 -20.54 2.43 -19.21
N ASN A 171 -21.21 1.91 -18.18
CA ASN A 171 -21.38 2.59 -16.89
C ASN A 171 -20.37 2.14 -15.81
N VAL A 172 -19.51 1.14 -16.04
CA VAL A 172 -18.56 0.63 -15.03
C VAL A 172 -17.71 1.75 -14.39
N LEU A 173 -17.15 2.65 -15.20
CA LEU A 173 -16.34 3.76 -14.69
C LEU A 173 -17.18 4.81 -13.95
N LYS A 174 -18.42 5.04 -14.38
CA LYS A 174 -19.34 5.94 -13.69
C LYS A 174 -19.71 5.38 -12.32
N LEU A 175 -20.06 4.09 -12.24
CA LEU A 175 -20.34 3.39 -10.99
C LEU A 175 -19.16 3.48 -10.01
N ARG A 176 -17.94 3.22 -10.49
CA ARG A 176 -16.71 3.41 -9.68
C ARG A 176 -16.56 4.86 -9.19
N THR A 177 -16.85 5.83 -10.06
CA THR A 177 -16.76 7.26 -9.72
C THR A 177 -17.77 7.63 -8.65
N GLY A 178 -19.02 7.15 -8.76
CA GLY A 178 -20.07 7.34 -7.74
C GLY A 178 -19.63 6.80 -6.38
N ILE A 179 -19.14 5.57 -6.33
CA ILE A 179 -18.61 4.96 -5.10
C ILE A 179 -17.42 5.76 -4.55
N THR A 180 -16.51 6.23 -5.41
CA THR A 180 -15.36 7.03 -4.98
C THR A 180 -15.80 8.36 -4.36
N LYS A 181 -16.82 9.01 -4.93
CA LYS A 181 -17.41 10.24 -4.37
C LYS A 181 -18.09 9.98 -3.03
N ALA A 182 -18.85 8.90 -2.89
CA ALA A 182 -19.45 8.49 -1.61
C ALA A 182 -18.39 8.26 -0.52
N ILE A 183 -17.29 7.55 -0.85
CA ILE A 183 -16.17 7.34 0.08
C ILE A 183 -15.56 8.69 0.53
N LEU A 184 -15.35 9.63 -0.39
CA LEU A 184 -14.79 10.95 -0.08
C LEU A 184 -15.73 11.75 0.83
N TYR A 185 -17.03 11.77 0.51
CA TYR A 185 -18.03 12.46 1.31
C TYR A 185 -18.10 11.92 2.74
N ARG A 186 -18.23 10.59 2.90
CA ARG A 186 -18.31 9.95 4.22
C ARG A 186 -17.05 10.16 5.05
N LYS A 187 -15.87 10.28 4.43
CA LYS A 187 -14.64 10.66 5.15
C LYS A 187 -14.70 12.07 5.71
N MET A 188 -15.18 13.02 4.92
CA MET A 188 -15.27 14.43 5.32
C MET A 188 -16.38 14.72 6.34
N SER A 189 -17.36 13.83 6.47
CA SER A 189 -18.41 13.93 7.50
C SER A 189 -17.84 13.93 8.93
N LYS A 190 -18.55 14.55 9.87
CA LYS A 190 -18.19 14.57 11.31
C LYS A 190 -18.71 13.35 12.09
N ASP A 191 -19.35 12.41 11.40
CA ASP A 191 -20.01 11.25 12.02
C ASP A 191 -19.04 10.32 12.74
N ALA A 192 -19.53 9.54 13.71
CA ALA A 192 -18.74 8.47 14.30
C ALA A 192 -18.41 7.39 13.26
N LEU A 193 -17.24 6.73 13.39
CA LEU A 193 -16.77 5.73 12.43
C LEU A 193 -17.79 4.60 12.15
N PRO A 194 -18.50 4.04 13.15
CA PRO A 194 -19.53 3.02 12.89
C PRO A 194 -20.64 3.53 11.96
N LEU A 195 -21.09 4.76 12.16
CA LEU A 195 -22.13 5.38 11.34
C LEU A 195 -21.63 5.66 9.92
N LYS A 196 -20.37 6.11 9.76
CA LYS A 196 -19.75 6.26 8.43
C LYS A 196 -19.71 4.95 7.65
N ILE A 197 -19.40 3.83 8.33
CA ILE A 197 -19.35 2.50 7.72
C ILE A 197 -20.75 2.09 7.24
N THR A 198 -21.75 2.19 8.13
CA THR A 198 -23.13 1.83 7.80
C THR A 198 -23.67 2.65 6.65
N ASN A 199 -23.47 3.98 6.69
CA ASN A 199 -23.94 4.87 5.64
C ASN A 199 -23.24 4.60 4.30
N LEU A 200 -21.92 4.35 4.31
CA LEU A 200 -21.19 3.98 3.09
C LEU A 200 -21.67 2.65 2.50
N ARG A 201 -22.02 1.66 3.33
CA ARG A 201 -22.62 0.40 2.84
C ARG A 201 -23.91 0.67 2.09
N SER A 202 -24.80 1.48 2.67
CA SER A 202 -26.05 1.89 2.04
C SER A 202 -25.82 2.64 0.73
N ASP A 203 -24.86 3.56 0.69
CA ASP A 203 -24.50 4.30 -0.53
C ASP A 203 -24.04 3.35 -1.66
N ILE A 204 -23.16 2.39 -1.34
CA ILE A 204 -22.64 1.42 -2.30
C ILE A 204 -23.80 0.56 -2.84
N LEU A 205 -24.65 0.03 -1.97
CA LEU A 205 -25.77 -0.84 -2.36
C LEU A 205 -26.85 -0.09 -3.13
N ASN A 206 -27.01 1.23 -2.91
CA ASN A 206 -27.95 2.06 -3.65
C ASN A 206 -27.43 2.50 -5.03
N CYS A 207 -26.11 2.48 -5.24
CA CYS A 207 -25.48 2.91 -6.48
C CYS A 207 -26.07 2.27 -7.77
N PRO A 208 -26.30 0.94 -7.87
CA PRO A 208 -26.94 0.37 -9.06
C PRO A 208 -28.35 0.92 -9.30
N PHE A 209 -29.17 1.07 -8.25
CA PHE A 209 -30.53 1.61 -8.38
C PHE A 209 -30.52 3.03 -8.94
N HIS A 210 -29.67 3.89 -8.37
CA HIS A 210 -29.47 5.26 -8.86
C HIS A 210 -29.09 5.29 -10.35
N TYR A 211 -28.13 4.46 -10.78
CA TYR A 211 -27.63 4.48 -12.16
C TYR A 211 -28.61 3.93 -13.19
N PHE A 212 -29.56 3.10 -12.77
CA PHE A 212 -30.60 2.53 -13.63
C PHE A 212 -31.97 3.18 -13.43
N GLY A 213 -32.01 4.35 -12.77
CA GLY A 213 -33.19 5.23 -12.75
C GLY A 213 -34.17 5.00 -11.61
N ASP A 214 -33.79 4.28 -10.55
CA ASP A 214 -34.54 4.22 -9.29
C ASP A 214 -33.87 5.14 -8.25
N HIS A 215 -34.49 6.29 -8.02
CA HIS A 215 -33.97 7.33 -7.14
C HIS A 215 -34.58 7.33 -5.73
N THR A 216 -35.45 6.38 -5.42
CA THR A 216 -36.26 6.36 -4.18
C THR A 216 -35.43 6.36 -2.90
N ARG A 217 -34.25 5.73 -2.92
CA ARG A 217 -33.34 5.59 -1.77
C ARG A 217 -32.10 6.47 -1.88
N CYS A 218 -32.09 7.42 -2.82
CA CYS A 218 -30.95 8.32 -2.95
C CYS A 218 -30.94 9.36 -1.82
N ASP A 219 -29.78 9.52 -1.21
CA ASP A 219 -29.49 10.58 -0.26
C ASP A 219 -29.32 11.93 -1.00
N GLU A 220 -29.62 13.04 -0.33
CA GLU A 220 -29.70 14.38 -0.94
C GLU A 220 -28.35 14.88 -1.43
N TYR A 221 -27.27 14.50 -0.73
CA TYR A 221 -25.91 14.85 -1.15
C TYR A 221 -25.51 14.16 -2.46
N PHE A 222 -26.16 13.06 -2.82
CA PHE A 222 -25.78 12.20 -3.96
C PHE A 222 -26.68 12.41 -5.18
N CYS A 223 -27.96 12.71 -4.98
CA CYS A 223 -28.94 12.87 -6.05
C CYS A 223 -29.86 14.07 -5.78
N LYS A 224 -29.84 15.04 -6.71
CA LYS A 224 -30.71 16.23 -6.66
C LYS A 224 -32.09 16.00 -7.29
N THR A 225 -32.29 14.88 -7.99
CA THR A 225 -33.46 14.59 -8.82
C THR A 225 -34.24 13.38 -8.27
N LYS A 226 -34.65 13.43 -6.99
CA LYS A 226 -35.43 12.35 -6.34
C LYS A 226 -36.76 12.04 -7.06
N GLN A 227 -37.24 12.94 -7.95
CA GLN A 227 -38.58 12.88 -8.57
C GLN A 227 -38.57 12.50 -10.07
N ASP A 228 -37.41 12.34 -10.72
CA ASP A 228 -37.35 11.97 -12.14
C ASP A 228 -37.15 10.46 -12.31
N ASN A 229 -38.25 9.71 -12.33
CA ASN A 229 -38.27 8.28 -12.64
C ASN A 229 -38.59 8.00 -14.13
N SER A 230 -38.42 8.99 -15.02
CA SER A 230 -38.89 8.90 -16.42
C SER A 230 -38.26 7.75 -17.23
N LYS A 231 -37.10 7.22 -16.80
CA LYS A 231 -36.43 6.05 -17.41
C LYS A 231 -35.92 5.05 -16.35
N ASN A 232 -36.84 4.48 -15.59
CA ASN A 232 -36.51 3.42 -14.62
C ASN A 232 -36.35 2.05 -15.29
N GLU A 233 -35.11 1.57 -15.42
CA GLU A 233 -34.77 0.27 -16.00
C GLU A 233 -34.62 -0.84 -14.96
N VAL A 234 -34.76 -0.53 -13.68
CA VAL A 234 -34.63 -1.49 -12.56
C VAL A 234 -35.62 -2.65 -12.69
N PRO A 235 -36.91 -2.47 -13.05
CA PRO A 235 -37.83 -3.60 -13.25
C PRO A 235 -37.37 -4.58 -14.35
N VAL A 236 -36.82 -4.05 -15.45
CA VAL A 236 -36.29 -4.86 -16.55
C VAL A 236 -34.98 -5.57 -16.14
N MET A 237 -34.16 -4.91 -15.33
CA MET A 237 -32.96 -5.53 -14.77
C MET A 237 -33.27 -6.63 -13.75
N LYS A 238 -34.37 -6.52 -12.99
CA LYS A 238 -34.85 -7.56 -12.09
C LYS A 238 -35.31 -8.79 -12.86
N SER A 239 -36.20 -8.60 -13.85
CA SER A 239 -36.74 -9.70 -14.67
C SER A 239 -35.65 -10.44 -15.47
N SER A 240 -34.60 -9.74 -15.90
CA SER A 240 -33.45 -10.37 -16.57
C SER A 240 -32.47 -11.12 -15.64
N GLY A 241 -32.64 -11.00 -14.32
CA GLY A 241 -31.72 -11.56 -13.32
C GLY A 241 -30.38 -10.80 -13.17
N LEU A 242 -30.10 -9.84 -14.06
CA LEU A 242 -28.83 -9.09 -14.08
C LEU A 242 -28.67 -8.21 -12.84
N LEU A 243 -29.76 -7.65 -12.30
CA LEU A 243 -29.68 -6.82 -11.10
C LEU A 243 -29.16 -7.61 -9.90
N TYR A 244 -29.63 -8.84 -9.69
CA TYR A 244 -29.21 -9.65 -8.56
C TYR A 244 -27.73 -10.02 -8.63
N LYS A 245 -27.22 -10.36 -9.83
CA LYS A 245 -25.79 -10.58 -10.05
C LYS A 245 -24.94 -9.34 -9.86
N MET A 246 -25.47 -8.19 -10.25
CA MET A 246 -24.81 -6.93 -9.96
C MET A 246 -24.78 -6.66 -8.45
N LEU A 247 -25.89 -6.85 -7.75
CA LEU A 247 -25.98 -6.68 -6.30
C LEU A 247 -25.03 -7.63 -5.54
N GLU A 248 -24.82 -8.86 -5.99
CA GLU A 248 -23.79 -9.76 -5.43
C GLU A 248 -22.39 -9.12 -5.48
N ILE A 249 -22.03 -8.48 -6.59
CA ILE A 249 -20.73 -7.79 -6.75
C ILE A 249 -20.65 -6.56 -5.83
N PHE A 250 -21.74 -5.79 -5.73
CA PHE A 250 -21.82 -4.62 -4.85
C PHE A 250 -21.80 -5.00 -3.37
N GLN A 251 -22.41 -6.14 -3.00
CA GLN A 251 -22.44 -6.65 -1.64
C GLN A 251 -21.02 -6.93 -1.14
N VAL A 252 -20.22 -7.67 -1.93
CA VAL A 252 -18.81 -7.94 -1.62
C VAL A 252 -18.02 -6.64 -1.41
N LEU A 253 -18.25 -5.62 -2.24
CA LEU A 253 -17.58 -4.34 -2.07
C LEU A 253 -18.06 -3.58 -0.82
N SER A 254 -19.35 -3.65 -0.50
CA SER A 254 -19.94 -3.03 0.70
C SER A 254 -19.41 -3.66 1.99
N ASP A 255 -19.11 -4.96 1.97
CA ASP A 255 -18.47 -5.68 3.08
C ASP A 255 -17.07 -5.15 3.39
N CYS A 256 -16.43 -4.53 2.40
CA CYS A 256 -15.15 -3.85 2.53
C CYS A 256 -15.28 -2.36 2.92
N ALA A 257 -16.46 -1.84 3.26
CA ALA A 257 -16.69 -0.40 3.54
C ALA A 257 -15.74 0.18 4.61
N LYS A 258 -15.48 -0.56 5.69
CA LYS A 258 -14.50 -0.17 6.71
C LYS A 258 -13.11 0.05 6.10
N SER A 259 -12.65 -0.89 5.26
CA SER A 259 -11.36 -0.80 4.57
C SER A 259 -11.31 0.34 3.55
N LEU A 260 -12.41 0.58 2.82
CA LEU A 260 -12.54 1.69 1.86
C LEU A 260 -12.42 3.07 2.53
N LEU A 261 -12.91 3.20 3.77
CA LEU A 261 -12.76 4.42 4.58
C LEU A 261 -11.34 4.58 5.12
N CYS A 262 -10.61 3.49 5.38
CA CYS A 262 -9.30 3.53 6.01
C CYS A 262 -8.12 3.86 5.08
N ASP A 263 -8.34 4.14 3.78
CA ASP A 263 -7.31 4.61 2.81
C ASP A 263 -5.96 3.87 2.87
N VAL A 264 -6.00 2.56 3.05
CA VAL A 264 -4.79 1.74 3.10
C VAL A 264 -4.26 1.50 1.67
N SER A 265 -3.23 2.26 1.31
CA SER A 265 -2.50 2.15 0.03
C SER A 265 -1.02 1.85 0.26
N THR A 266 -0.39 1.12 -0.68
CA THR A 266 1.05 0.83 -0.68
C THR A 266 1.89 1.97 -1.28
N ASN A 267 1.25 3.03 -1.78
CA ASN A 267 1.90 4.16 -2.44
C ASN A 267 3.07 4.76 -1.62
N ARG A 268 2.96 4.79 -0.28
CA ARG A 268 4.01 5.32 0.59
C ARG A 268 5.27 4.46 0.56
N VAL A 269 5.13 3.13 0.58
CA VAL A 269 6.29 2.23 0.55
C VAL A 269 6.88 2.13 -0.85
N GLU A 270 6.04 2.19 -1.88
CA GLU A 270 6.48 2.32 -3.29
C GLU A 270 7.29 3.59 -3.53
N ASN A 271 6.89 4.72 -2.93
CA ASN A 271 7.64 5.98 -3.00
C ASN A 271 9.03 5.84 -2.32
N LEU A 272 9.09 5.21 -1.15
CA LEU A 272 10.38 4.91 -0.51
C LEU A 272 11.25 4.02 -1.40
N ASN A 273 10.67 3.00 -2.01
CA ASN A 273 11.38 2.09 -2.92
C ASN A 273 11.90 2.82 -4.17
N TYR A 274 11.15 3.80 -4.67
CA TYR A 274 11.59 4.71 -5.72
C TYR A 274 12.76 5.60 -5.26
N LEU A 275 12.71 6.17 -4.05
CA LEU A 275 13.82 6.95 -3.49
C LEU A 275 15.08 6.10 -3.33
N ILE A 276 14.95 4.88 -2.79
CA ILE A 276 16.05 3.92 -2.69
C ILE A 276 16.65 3.65 -4.08
N ALA A 277 15.80 3.38 -5.09
CA ALA A 277 16.27 3.19 -6.46
C ALA A 277 16.99 4.42 -7.01
N LYS A 278 16.50 5.63 -6.74
CA LYS A 278 17.13 6.90 -7.14
C LYS A 278 18.52 7.05 -6.54
N PHE A 279 18.66 6.85 -5.23
CA PHE A 279 19.96 6.90 -4.56
C PHE A 279 20.90 5.77 -4.99
N LEU A 280 20.38 4.64 -5.48
CA LEU A 280 21.16 3.55 -6.09
C LEU A 280 21.49 3.77 -7.57
N GLY A 281 21.27 4.97 -8.13
CA GLY A 281 21.55 5.24 -9.55
C GLY A 281 20.65 4.44 -10.49
N GLY A 282 19.37 4.30 -10.14
CA GLY A 282 18.38 3.55 -10.92
C GLY A 282 18.62 2.04 -10.94
N LYS A 283 19.35 1.49 -9.95
CA LYS A 283 19.75 0.07 -9.88
C LYS A 283 20.65 -0.38 -11.04
N ARG A 284 21.35 0.57 -11.70
CA ARG A 284 22.30 0.31 -12.79
C ARG A 284 23.72 0.06 -12.28
N ILE A 285 24.05 0.63 -11.12
CA ILE A 285 25.38 0.51 -10.50
C ILE A 285 25.31 -0.52 -9.37
N ASN A 286 26.30 -1.42 -9.31
CA ASN A 286 26.38 -2.41 -8.24
C ASN A 286 26.96 -1.80 -6.95
N TYR A 287 26.09 -1.35 -6.05
CA TYR A 287 26.47 -0.87 -4.72
C TYR A 287 26.52 -1.96 -3.63
N SER A 288 26.33 -3.23 -4.00
CA SER A 288 26.22 -4.37 -3.07
C SER A 288 27.58 -4.92 -2.59
N LEU A 289 28.68 -4.21 -2.87
CA LEU A 289 30.04 -4.72 -2.65
C LEU A 289 30.53 -4.50 -1.21
N LYS A 290 30.10 -3.41 -0.57
CA LYS A 290 30.50 -2.96 0.78
C LYS A 290 29.31 -2.22 1.42
N ASP A 291 29.55 -1.22 2.27
CA ASP A 291 28.51 -0.42 2.94
C ASP A 291 27.65 0.47 2.02
N ALA A 292 28.05 0.66 0.75
CA ALA A 292 27.42 1.64 -0.13
C ALA A 292 25.90 1.43 -0.28
N TYR A 293 25.44 0.18 -0.36
CA TYR A 293 24.00 -0.14 -0.40
C TYR A 293 23.29 0.31 0.89
N ASN A 294 23.82 -0.07 2.05
CA ASN A 294 23.27 0.26 3.36
C ASN A 294 23.21 1.79 3.56
N THR A 295 24.31 2.48 3.28
CA THR A 295 24.38 3.95 3.38
C THR A 295 23.31 4.60 2.51
N ARG A 296 23.17 4.19 1.24
CA ARG A 296 22.14 4.77 0.34
C ARG A 296 20.70 4.47 0.78
N CYS A 297 20.44 3.28 1.33
CA CYS A 297 19.14 2.96 1.91
C CYS A 297 18.83 3.86 3.12
N ASN A 298 19.81 4.04 4.01
CA ASN A 298 19.67 4.93 5.17
C ASN A 298 19.47 6.40 4.77
N ILE A 299 20.16 6.88 3.73
CA ILE A 299 19.96 8.23 3.18
C ILE A 299 18.51 8.40 2.67
N SER A 300 18.02 7.40 1.95
CA SER A 300 16.64 7.38 1.46
C SER A 300 15.63 7.43 2.61
N ALA A 301 15.92 6.73 3.72
CA ALA A 301 15.11 6.73 4.94
C ALA A 301 14.98 8.12 5.56
N VAL A 302 16.12 8.83 5.69
CA VAL A 302 16.16 10.19 6.25
C VAL A 302 15.39 11.15 5.36
N HIS A 303 15.62 11.10 4.04
CA HIS A 303 14.91 11.93 3.07
C HIS A 303 13.40 11.67 3.10
N PHE A 304 12.98 10.41 3.19
CA PHE A 304 11.56 10.03 3.22
C PHE A 304 10.81 10.56 4.44
N ASN A 305 11.44 10.55 5.62
CA ASN A 305 10.80 11.01 6.85
C ASN A 305 10.85 12.53 7.06
N LYS A 306 11.96 13.19 6.68
CA LYS A 306 12.18 14.62 6.95
C LYS A 306 11.90 15.54 5.76
N SER A 307 11.58 15.01 4.57
CA SER A 307 11.36 15.80 3.34
C SER A 307 12.48 16.81 3.06
N LEU A 308 13.73 16.46 3.39
CA LEU A 308 14.86 17.37 3.28
C LEU A 308 15.26 17.57 1.80
N PRO A 309 15.55 18.81 1.36
CA PRO A 309 16.17 19.04 0.06
C PRO A 309 17.51 18.30 -0.02
N ASN A 310 17.80 17.68 -1.17
CA ASN A 310 19.07 16.99 -1.44
C ASN A 310 20.31 17.83 -1.09
N ASN A 311 20.19 19.15 -1.20
CA ASN A 311 21.23 20.15 -1.01
C ASN A 311 21.71 20.19 0.45
N THR A 312 20.77 20.08 1.41
CA THR A 312 21.06 20.06 2.84
C THR A 312 21.87 18.83 3.21
N PHE A 313 21.52 17.69 2.59
CA PHE A 313 22.24 16.44 2.78
C PHE A 313 23.64 16.47 2.15
N HIS A 314 23.76 16.98 0.92
CA HIS A 314 25.06 17.15 0.27
C HIS A 314 26.00 18.05 1.08
N LYS A 315 25.48 19.17 1.61
CA LYS A 315 26.23 20.05 2.51
C LYS A 315 26.66 19.34 3.80
N SER A 316 25.83 18.46 4.36
CA SER A 316 26.18 17.66 5.54
C SER A 316 27.31 16.67 5.25
N LEU A 317 27.28 15.97 4.11
CA LEU A 317 28.29 14.95 3.78
C LEU A 317 29.61 15.55 3.34
N TYR A 318 29.54 16.52 2.43
CA TYR A 318 30.70 17.03 1.72
C TYR A 318 31.18 18.37 2.26
N LYS A 319 30.46 18.96 3.22
CA LYS A 319 30.74 20.29 3.80
C LYS A 319 30.72 21.45 2.79
N TYR A 320 30.25 21.23 1.56
CA TYR A 320 30.05 22.28 0.55
C TYR A 320 28.72 22.12 -0.20
N SER A 321 28.26 23.23 -0.80
CA SER A 321 27.02 23.28 -1.59
C SER A 321 27.22 22.65 -2.97
N PRO A 322 26.28 21.85 -3.50
CA PRO A 322 26.36 21.32 -4.88
C PRO A 322 26.56 22.42 -5.95
N SER A 323 26.05 23.62 -5.67
CA SER A 323 26.14 24.78 -6.55
C SER A 323 27.56 25.32 -6.73
N SER A 324 28.54 24.87 -5.94
CA SER A 324 29.94 25.29 -6.10
C SER A 324 30.59 24.73 -7.38
N HIS A 325 30.01 23.69 -7.99
CA HIS A 325 30.53 23.05 -9.20
C HIS A 325 29.84 23.52 -10.48
N THR A 326 28.69 24.20 -10.37
CA THR A 326 27.92 24.75 -11.51
C THR A 326 28.15 26.24 -11.72
N LYS A 327 28.92 26.90 -10.85
CA LYS A 327 29.46 28.25 -11.10
C LYS A 327 30.81 28.11 -11.78
N LYS A 328 30.79 27.81 -13.08
CA LYS A 328 31.90 28.10 -14.01
C LYS A 328 31.30 28.75 -15.24
#